data_AF-A0A7C3E8V2-F1
#
_entry.id   AF-A0A7C3E8V2-F1
#
_cell.length_a   1.000
_cell.length_b   1.000
_cell.length_c   1.000
_cell.angle_alpha   90.00
_cell.angle_beta   90.00
_cell.angle_gamma   90.00
#
_symmetry.space_group_name_H-M   'P 1'
#
loop_
_entity.id
_entity.type
_entity.pdbx_description
1 polymer ?
#
loop_
_entity_poly.entity_id
_entity_poly.type
_entity_poly.pdbx_seq_one_letter_code
_entity_poly.pdbx_strand_id
1 'polypeptide(L)' 'MAIQYAELPWWKTGPIYQIYPRSFLDTNGDGVGDLEGIRRKLDYLQDLGVRGIWLSPLYPSPLYDFGYDITNYHDI' A
#
# COMPACT_ATOMS: atom_id res chain seq x y z
N MET A 1 3.20 40.25 17.31
CA MET A 1 3.49 39.35 16.16
C MET A 1 3.19 37.93 16.61
N ALA A 2 2.22 37.27 16.00
CA ALA A 2 2.05 35.83 16.17
C ALA A 2 2.97 35.13 15.15
N ILE A 3 3.74 34.14 15.60
CA ILE A 3 4.55 33.30 14.71
C ILE A 3 3.57 32.32 14.06
N GLN A 4 3.42 32.39 12.74
CA GLN A 4 2.69 31.37 11.98
C GLN A 4 3.65 30.21 11.72
N TYR A 5 3.45 29.08 12.41
CA TYR A 5 4.15 27.85 12.08
C TYR A 5 3.65 27.36 10.72
N ALA A 6 4.58 27.04 9.82
CA ALA A 6 4.22 26.39 8.56
C ALA A 6 3.56 25.03 8.88
N GLU A 7 2.41 24.75 8.26
CA GLU A 7 1.79 23.43 8.39
C GLU A 7 2.76 22.35 7.90
N LEU A 8 2.86 21.26 8.66
CA LEU A 8 3.70 20.13 8.29
C LEU A 8 3.15 19.47 7.02
N PRO A 9 4.01 19.08 6.05
CA PRO A 9 3.59 18.25 4.92
C PRO A 9 2.88 16.97 5.38
N TRP A 10 1.86 16.50 4.65
CA TRP A 10 1.00 15.38 5.05
C TRP A 10 1.76 14.10 5.44
N TRP A 11 2.90 13.82 4.82
CA TRP A 11 3.72 12.63 5.08
C TRP A 11 4.49 12.72 6.41
N LYS A 12 4.55 13.91 7.03
CA LYS A 12 5.08 14.13 8.38
C LYS A 12 3.99 14.10 9.47
N THR A 13 2.71 13.95 9.10
CA THR A 13 1.59 14.12 10.03
C THR A 13 0.92 12.82 10.47
N GLY A 14 1.52 11.65 10.19
CA GLY A 14 0.97 10.37 10.64
C GLY A 14 1.70 9.15 10.10
N PRO A 15 1.34 7.94 10.58
CA PRO A 15 2.01 6.70 10.21
C PRO A 15 1.66 6.27 8.78
N ILE A 16 2.63 5.60 8.14
CA ILE A 16 2.43 4.91 6.85
C ILE A 16 2.36 3.41 7.14
N TYR A 17 1.36 2.74 6.57
CA TYR A 17 1.22 1.28 6.68
C TYR A 17 1.70 0.61 5.40
N GLN A 18 2.70 -0.27 5.52
CA GLN A 18 3.21 -1.02 4.39
C GLN A 18 2.40 -2.31 4.20
N ILE A 19 1.94 -2.56 2.99
CA ILE A 19 1.24 -3.80 2.61
C ILE A 19 2.11 -4.57 1.64
N TYR A 20 2.25 -5.87 1.90
CA TYR A 20 2.77 -6.83 0.94
C TYR A 20 1.59 -7.52 0.23
N PRO A 21 1.21 -7.12 -1.01
CA PRO A 21 -0.10 -7.42 -1.59
C PRO A 21 -0.42 -8.92 -1.63
N ARG A 22 0.54 -9.72 -2.11
CA ARG A 22 0.39 -11.17 -2.29
C ARG A 22 0.10 -11.96 -1.02
N SER A 23 0.31 -11.39 0.17
CA SER A 23 0.06 -12.06 1.45
C SER A 23 -0.95 -11.33 2.33
N PHE A 24 -1.60 -10.29 1.82
CA PHE A 24 -2.49 -9.47 2.63
C PHE A 24 -3.90 -10.04 2.75
N LEU A 25 -4.58 -10.24 1.61
CA LEU A 25 -5.89 -10.88 1.56
C LEU A 25 -6.19 -11.39 0.15
N ASP A 26 -6.38 -12.70 0.02
CA ASP A 26 -6.92 -13.36 -1.18
C ASP A 26 -8.45 -13.25 -1.16
N THR A 27 -9.04 -12.85 -2.30
CA THR A 27 -10.49 -12.73 -2.45
C THR A 27 -11.11 -13.62 -3.53
N ASN A 28 -10.29 -14.33 -4.32
CA ASN A 28 -10.74 -15.17 -5.42
C ASN A 28 -10.47 -16.68 -5.18
N GLY A 29 -9.69 -17.02 -4.15
CA GLY A 29 -9.38 -18.39 -3.74
C GLY A 29 -8.18 -19.02 -4.46
N ASP A 30 -7.34 -18.23 -5.14
CA ASP A 30 -6.14 -18.73 -5.83
C ASP A 30 -4.91 -18.86 -4.91
N GLY A 31 -5.02 -18.42 -3.65
CA GLY A 31 -3.97 -18.47 -2.64
C GLY A 31 -3.04 -17.25 -2.63
N VAL A 32 -3.30 -16.25 -3.48
CA VAL A 32 -2.49 -15.03 -3.59
C VAL A 32 -3.34 -13.80 -3.28
N GLY A 33 -2.83 -12.92 -2.43
CA GLY A 33 -3.52 -11.67 -2.12
C GLY A 33 -3.61 -10.72 -3.32
N ASP A 34 -4.72 -9.98 -3.40
CA ASP A 34 -5.09 -9.18 -4.56
C ASP A 34 -5.55 -7.76 -4.18
N LEU A 35 -5.75 -6.90 -5.19
CA LEU A 35 -6.15 -5.50 -4.99
C LEU A 35 -7.56 -5.37 -4.39
N GLU A 36 -8.46 -6.30 -4.70
CA GLU A 36 -9.80 -6.34 -4.13
C GLU A 36 -9.74 -6.69 -2.63
N GLY A 37 -8.79 -7.54 -2.23
CA GLY A 37 -8.48 -7.83 -0.84
C GLY A 37 -7.97 -6.61 -0.08
N ILE A 38 -7.08 -5.83 -0.69
CA ILE A 38 -6.64 -4.55 -0.13
C ILE A 38 -7.83 -3.62 0.05
N ARG A 39 -8.69 -3.49 -0.99
CA ARG A 39 -9.87 -2.62 -0.95
C ARG A 39 -10.83 -3.00 0.18
N ARG A 40 -11.08 -4.29 0.42
CA ARG A 40 -11.96 -4.78 1.50
C ARG A 40 -11.44 -4.51 2.91
N LYS A 41 -10.17 -4.12 3.06
CA LYS A 41 -9.55 -3.80 4.35
C LYS A 41 -9.28 -2.30 4.53
N LEU A 42 -9.74 -1.45 3.62
CA LEU A 42 -9.57 0.00 3.78
C LEU A 42 -10.23 0.52 5.06
N ASP A 43 -11.41 0.02 5.44
CA ASP A 43 -12.07 0.39 6.70
C ASP A 43 -11.20 0.02 7.92
N TYR A 44 -10.59 -1.17 7.93
CA TYR A 44 -9.63 -1.56 8.96
C TYR A 44 -8.41 -0.61 9.04
N LEU A 45 -7.87 -0.21 7.90
CA LEU A 45 -6.72 0.70 7.84
C LEU A 45 -7.11 2.12 8.29
N GLN A 46 -8.32 2.55 7.96
CA GLN A 46 -8.88 3.82 8.42
C GLN A 46 -9.08 3.81 9.94
N ASP A 47 -9.67 2.75 10.49
CA ASP A 47 -9.88 2.57 11.93
C ASP A 47 -8.54 2.51 12.69
N LEU A 48 -7.51 1.92 12.08
CA LEU A 48 -6.14 1.91 12.62
C LEU A 48 -5.51 3.32 12.67
N GLY A 49 -6.05 4.29 11.90
CA GLY A 49 -5.59 5.67 11.90
C GLY A 49 -4.37 5.95 11.01
N VAL A 50 -4.15 5.13 9.98
CA VAL A 50 -2.99 5.30 9.09
C VAL A 50 -3.20 6.50 8.16
N ARG A 51 -2.12 7.24 7.88
CA ARG A 51 -2.18 8.45 7.03
C ARG A 51 -1.89 8.17 5.57
N GLY A 52 -1.20 7.07 5.29
CA GLY A 52 -0.87 6.63 3.94
C GLY A 52 -0.61 5.13 3.91
N ILE A 53 -0.71 4.56 2.72
CA ILE A 53 -0.42 3.16 2.44
C ILE A 53 0.77 3.12 1.49
N TRP A 54 1.75 2.27 1.80
CA TRP A 54 2.84 1.92 0.88
C TRP A 54 2.67 0.47 0.44
N LEU A 55 2.45 0.26 -0.85
CA LEU A 55 2.39 -1.08 -1.41
C LEU A 55 3.79 -1.52 -1.83
N SER A 56 4.21 -2.72 -1.43
CA SER A 56 5.25 -3.45 -2.16
C SER A 56 4.83 -3.68 -3.62
N PRO A 57 5.76 -4.02 -4.53
CA PRO A 57 5.48 -4.07 -5.96
C PRO A 57 4.24 -4.89 -6.33
N LEU A 58 3.48 -4.36 -7.28
CA LEU A 58 2.23 -4.94 -7.81
C LEU A 58 2.19 -4.97 -9.34
N TYR A 59 3.34 -4.75 -9.99
CA TYR A 59 3.48 -4.73 -11.44
C TYR A 59 3.82 -6.14 -11.97
N PRO A 60 3.65 -6.41 -13.28
CA PRO A 60 4.14 -7.62 -13.90
C PRO A 60 5.60 -7.89 -13.59
N SER A 61 5.87 -9.13 -13.16
CA SER A 61 7.18 -9.62 -12.76
C SER A 61 7.21 -11.15 -12.94
N PRO A 62 8.36 -11.75 -13.31
CA PRO A 62 8.55 -13.19 -13.34
C PRO A 62 8.74 -13.79 -11.94
N LEU A 63 8.77 -12.95 -10.90
CA LEU A 63 8.78 -13.27 -9.48
C LEU A 63 10.07 -13.95 -8.99
N TYR A 64 11.20 -13.69 -9.63
CA TYR A 64 12.51 -14.11 -9.12
C TYR A 64 12.89 -13.35 -7.84
N ASP A 65 12.38 -12.14 -7.66
CA ASP A 65 12.51 -11.33 -6.45
C ASP A 65 11.14 -10.82 -5.97
N PHE A 66 10.14 -11.71 -5.96
CA PHE A 66 8.83 -11.46 -5.36
C PHE A 66 8.14 -10.15 -5.82
N GLY A 67 8.35 -9.75 -7.07
CA GLY A 67 7.74 -8.55 -7.65
C GLY A 67 8.68 -7.35 -7.78
N TYR A 68 9.86 -7.36 -7.16
CA TYR A 68 10.84 -6.28 -7.31
C TYR A 68 11.58 -6.33 -8.66
N ASP A 69 11.57 -7.48 -9.33
CA ASP A 69 12.06 -7.73 -10.68
C ASP A 69 11.00 -7.38 -11.75
N ILE A 70 10.69 -6.10 -11.90
CA ILE A 70 9.58 -5.59 -12.73
C ILE A 70 9.90 -5.71 -14.24
N THR A 71 8.93 -6.19 -15.03
CA THR A 71 9.03 -6.26 -16.50
C THR A 71 8.27 -5.15 -17.22
N ASN A 72 7.22 -4.59 -16.60
CA ASN A 72 6.47 -3.47 -17.15
C ASN A 72 5.95 -2.55 -16.03
N TYR A 73 6.49 -1.34 -15.94
CA TYR A 73 6.11 -0.35 -14.92
C TYR A 73 4.74 0.33 -15.19
N HIS A 74 4.08 0.03 -16.31
CA HIS A 74 2.85 0.68 -16.75
C HIS A 74 1.65 -0.27 -16.84
N ASP A 75 1.74 -1.48 -16.28
CA ASP A 75 0.71 -2.51 -16.33
C ASP A 75 0.55 -3.19 -14.96
N ILE A 76 -0.54 -3.96 -14.75
CA ILE A 76 -0.88 -4.67 -13.50
C ILE A 76 -1.24 -6.13 -13.78
#